data_AF-A0AA36IJ95-F1
#
_entry.id   AF-A0AA36IJ95-F1
#
_cell.length_a   1.000
_cell.length_b   1.000
_cell.length_c   1.000
_cell.angle_alpha   90.00
_cell.angle_beta   90.00
_cell.angle_gamma   90.00
#
_symmetry.space_group_name_H-M   'P 1'
#
loop_
_entity.id
_entity.type
_entity.pdbx_description
1 polymer ?
#
loop_
_entity_poly.entity_id
_entity_poly.type
_entity_poly.pdbx_seq_one_letter_code
_entity_poly.pdbx_strand_id
1 'polypeptide(L)'
;MPAPERKRQREALRRRMQKTQDLKPGLYEKWISATSPATTFDFLKCWLLDPTMATMQVETHFVQQAESKSKSKFIELPLNELEELYKTEEDRKWLMEKVVAKQCGTPHPQDPENGRRRIYKVFKCIERSEGQTKIVGTNLKGSVNVADNKACRQAVVDHLTAQQATFTEPAPAASTAKPKPKVNKVKKALTAEEQRHKDFEKGLKWIDGMASKARATAQRLSESGIAHQEALTSALGDVFARASNLSQQLNKMIFEQKPFDETEMCMHDEWTDMQDWETRVTEAETIIVAKERREAAEKRKLEGKSKAKSKAKKKTEADVKQEPSTPSLATLADWPADQES
;
A
#
# COMPACT_ATOMS: atom_id res chain seq x y z
N MET A 1 -18.47 3.47 15.91
CA MET A 1 -19.63 3.97 16.69
C MET A 1 -20.30 2.85 17.47
N PRO A 2 -20.48 3.02 18.79
CA PRO A 2 -21.33 2.15 19.60
C PRO A 2 -22.74 2.04 19.03
N ALA A 3 -23.35 0.85 19.10
CA ALA A 3 -24.74 0.62 18.69
C ALA A 3 -25.77 1.60 19.30
N PRO A 4 -25.69 2.00 20.59
CA PRO A 4 -26.67 2.92 21.18
C PRO A 4 -26.60 4.35 20.61
N GLU A 5 -25.41 4.81 20.26
CA GLU A 5 -25.19 6.16 19.74
C GLU A 5 -25.72 6.32 18.31
N ARG A 6 -25.56 5.26 17.49
CA ARG A 6 -26.22 5.16 16.17
C ARG A 6 -27.75 5.20 16.27
N LYS A 7 -28.33 4.56 17.28
CA LYS A 7 -29.78 4.58 17.51
C LYS A 7 -30.26 5.99 17.87
N ARG A 8 -29.54 6.68 18.74
CA ARG A 8 -29.84 8.06 19.17
C ARG A 8 -29.77 9.06 18.01
N GLN A 9 -28.72 8.98 17.18
CA GLN A 9 -28.58 9.83 15.99
C GLN A 9 -29.67 9.56 14.94
N ARG A 10 -30.04 8.29 14.72
CA ARG A 10 -31.14 7.91 13.82
C ARG A 10 -32.50 8.44 14.29
N GLU A 11 -32.75 8.41 15.60
CA GLU A 11 -34.00 8.90 16.16
C GLU A 11 -34.09 10.43 16.16
N ALA A 12 -32.97 11.13 16.40
CA ALA A 12 -32.89 12.59 16.25
C ALA A 12 -33.15 13.03 14.80
N LEU A 13 -32.57 12.33 13.82
CA LEU A 13 -32.82 12.59 12.40
C LEU A 13 -34.30 12.35 12.03
N ARG A 14 -34.89 11.25 12.50
CA ARG A 14 -36.31 10.91 12.28
C ARG A 14 -37.25 11.99 12.85
N ARG A 15 -36.98 12.49 14.06
CA ARG A 15 -37.78 13.57 14.68
C ARG A 15 -37.65 14.91 13.94
N ARG A 16 -36.47 15.20 13.37
CA ARG A 16 -36.25 16.41 12.57
C ARG A 16 -37.01 16.33 11.24
N MET A 17 -36.96 15.17 10.57
CA MET A 17 -37.66 14.94 9.30
C MET A 17 -39.18 14.92 9.42
N GLN A 18 -39.75 14.49 10.55
CA GLN A 18 -41.19 14.59 10.79
C GLN A 18 -41.67 16.04 10.99
N LYS A 19 -40.78 16.97 11.32
CA LYS A 19 -41.11 18.39 11.54
C LYS A 19 -40.97 19.25 10.29
N THR A 20 -40.09 18.89 9.35
CA THR A 20 -39.87 19.63 8.10
C THR A 20 -40.46 18.87 6.92
N GLN A 21 -41.56 19.38 6.35
CA GLN A 21 -42.26 18.84 5.18
C GLN A 21 -41.45 18.90 3.86
N ASP A 22 -40.22 19.43 3.87
CA ASP A 22 -39.50 19.84 2.65
C ASP A 22 -38.53 18.79 2.07
N LEU A 23 -38.35 17.65 2.73
CA LEU A 23 -37.52 16.57 2.16
C LEU A 23 -38.34 15.75 1.17
N LYS A 24 -37.79 15.53 -0.03
CA LYS A 24 -38.43 14.68 -1.05
C LYS A 24 -38.83 13.32 -0.44
N PRO A 25 -40.10 12.91 -0.56
CA PRO A 25 -40.55 11.64 -0.01
C PRO A 25 -39.73 10.47 -0.57
N GLY A 26 -39.35 9.53 0.30
CA GLY A 26 -38.54 8.35 -0.04
C GLY A 26 -37.01 8.53 0.06
N LEU A 27 -36.50 9.74 0.32
CA LEU A 27 -35.04 9.96 0.48
C LEU A 27 -34.50 9.25 1.74
N TYR A 28 -35.25 9.26 2.84
CA TYR A 28 -34.86 8.58 4.08
C TYR A 28 -34.83 7.05 3.93
N GLU A 29 -35.80 6.48 3.23
CA GLU A 29 -35.87 5.04 2.96
C GLU A 29 -34.71 4.58 2.10
N LYS A 30 -34.31 5.40 1.12
CA LYS A 30 -33.11 5.17 0.30
C LYS A 30 -31.80 5.30 1.09
N TRP A 31 -31.73 6.19 2.10
CA TRP A 31 -30.57 6.25 3.00
C TRP A 31 -30.46 5.03 3.90
N ILE A 32 -31.59 4.55 4.44
CA ILE A 32 -31.61 3.34 5.27
C ILE A 32 -31.24 2.10 4.44
N SER A 33 -31.66 2.04 3.18
CA SER A 33 -31.36 0.92 2.29
C SER A 33 -29.97 0.98 1.65
N ALA A 34 -29.27 2.12 1.75
CA ALA A 34 -27.88 2.26 1.31
C ALA A 34 -26.93 1.47 2.21
N THR A 35 -26.64 0.23 1.84
CA THR A 35 -25.73 -0.69 2.56
C THR A 35 -24.29 -0.62 2.05
N SER A 36 -24.06 -0.06 0.86
CA SER A 36 -22.72 0.03 0.27
C SER A 36 -22.09 1.41 0.49
N PRO A 37 -20.76 1.50 0.73
CA PRO A 37 -20.09 2.79 0.91
C PRO A 37 -20.30 3.77 -0.26
N ALA A 38 -20.38 3.27 -1.50
CA ALA A 38 -20.62 4.07 -2.68
C ALA A 38 -22.03 4.70 -2.67
N THR A 39 -23.05 3.91 -2.34
CA THR A 39 -24.44 4.41 -2.25
C THR A 39 -24.62 5.39 -1.08
N THR A 40 -23.95 5.17 0.06
CA THR A 40 -23.94 6.12 1.17
C THR A 40 -23.28 7.45 0.78
N PHE A 41 -22.21 7.41 -0.02
CA PHE A 41 -21.51 8.61 -0.48
C PHE A 41 -22.30 9.41 -1.52
N ASP A 42 -22.94 8.74 -2.49
CA ASP A 42 -23.84 9.41 -3.44
C ASP A 42 -25.05 10.04 -2.72
N PHE A 43 -25.48 9.45 -1.61
CA PHE A 43 -26.46 10.05 -0.71
C PHE A 43 -25.94 11.33 -0.06
N LEU A 44 -24.71 11.30 0.45
CA LEU A 44 -24.04 12.47 1.03
C LEU A 44 -23.93 13.61 0.01
N LYS A 45 -23.65 13.32 -1.26
CA LYS A 45 -23.65 14.31 -2.35
C LYS A 45 -25.03 14.93 -2.56
N CYS A 46 -26.07 14.10 -2.70
CA CYS A 46 -27.44 14.58 -2.83
C CYS A 46 -27.85 15.48 -1.66
N TRP A 47 -27.34 15.17 -0.48
CA TRP A 47 -27.61 15.90 0.76
C TRP A 47 -26.87 17.24 0.85
N LEU A 48 -25.60 17.29 0.42
CA LEU A 48 -24.80 18.53 0.33
C LEU A 48 -25.35 19.53 -0.71
N LEU A 49 -26.10 19.04 -1.71
CA LEU A 49 -26.74 19.86 -2.73
C LEU A 49 -28.11 20.41 -2.30
N ASP A 50 -28.65 19.97 -1.16
CA ASP A 50 -29.95 20.41 -0.66
C ASP A 50 -29.85 21.80 0.01
N PRO A 51 -30.56 22.83 -0.49
CA PRO A 51 -30.54 24.18 0.09
C PRO A 51 -31.00 24.23 1.54
N THR A 52 -31.95 23.36 1.92
CA THR A 52 -32.59 23.38 3.24
C THR A 52 -31.68 22.87 4.36
N MET A 53 -30.53 22.28 4.02
CA MET A 53 -29.58 21.66 4.94
C MET A 53 -28.24 22.41 5.06
N ALA A 54 -28.17 23.66 4.57
CA ALA A 54 -26.96 24.47 4.50
C ALA A 54 -26.20 24.67 5.83
N THR A 55 -26.87 24.52 6.98
CA THR A 55 -26.30 24.77 8.32
C THR A 55 -25.87 23.52 9.08
N MET A 56 -25.91 22.32 8.46
CA MET A 56 -25.56 21.10 9.18
C MET A 56 -24.05 20.83 9.21
N GLN A 57 -23.50 20.71 10.42
CA GLN A 57 -22.14 20.24 10.65
C GLN A 57 -22.06 18.73 10.38
N VAL A 58 -21.34 18.34 9.33
CA VAL A 58 -21.03 16.94 9.05
C VAL A 58 -19.77 16.57 9.84
N GLU A 59 -19.95 15.93 10.98
CA GLU A 59 -18.83 15.33 11.72
C GLU A 59 -18.48 13.98 11.09
N THR A 60 -17.42 13.95 10.28
CA THR A 60 -16.89 12.69 9.76
C THR A 60 -16.13 11.95 10.86
N HIS A 61 -16.80 11.01 11.54
CA HIS A 61 -16.16 10.14 12.52
C HIS A 61 -15.52 8.93 11.83
N PHE A 62 -14.25 9.02 11.45
CA PHE A 62 -13.49 7.85 11.02
C PHE A 62 -13.01 7.06 12.24
N VAL A 63 -13.44 5.81 12.37
CA VAL A 63 -12.95 4.90 13.42
C VAL A 63 -11.58 4.41 12.97
N GLN A 64 -10.55 4.67 13.78
CA GLN A 64 -9.24 4.07 13.62
C GLN A 64 -9.39 2.54 13.81
N GLN A 65 -9.57 1.80 12.71
CA GLN A 65 -9.58 0.36 12.75
C GLN A 65 -8.13 -0.10 12.73
N ALA A 66 -7.64 -0.52 13.89
CA ALA A 66 -6.47 -1.38 13.95
C ALA A 66 -6.85 -2.72 13.31
N GLU A 67 -6.73 -2.82 11.99
CA GLU A 67 -6.84 -4.10 11.30
C GLU A 67 -5.58 -4.91 11.62
N SER A 68 -5.72 -5.85 12.56
CA SER A 68 -4.74 -6.92 12.69
C SER A 68 -4.92 -7.87 11.50
N LYS A 69 -4.12 -7.67 10.45
CA LYS A 69 -4.08 -8.63 9.33
C LYS A 69 -3.28 -9.84 9.77
N SER A 70 -3.97 -10.86 10.28
CA SER A 70 -3.37 -12.17 10.48
C SER A 70 -3.18 -12.85 9.13
N LYS A 71 -1.93 -13.17 8.77
CA LYS A 71 -1.64 -14.00 7.59
C LYS A 71 -1.69 -15.46 8.03
N SER A 72 -2.73 -16.19 7.60
CA SER A 72 -2.78 -17.63 7.76
C SER A 72 -1.77 -18.29 6.82
N LYS A 73 -0.84 -19.09 7.37
CA LYS A 73 0.09 -19.90 6.58
C LYS A 73 -0.52 -21.28 6.37
N PHE A 74 -0.78 -21.61 5.12
CA PHE A 74 -1.11 -22.96 4.68
C PHE A 74 0.16 -23.61 4.11
N ILE A 75 0.37 -24.89 4.40
CA ILE A 75 1.38 -25.69 3.71
C ILE A 75 0.64 -26.71 2.83
N GLU A 76 1.17 -26.92 1.65
CA GLU A 76 0.75 -27.95 0.72
C GLU A 76 1.79 -29.08 0.78
N LEU A 77 1.40 -30.23 1.34
CA LEU A 77 2.28 -31.39 1.51
C LEU A 77 1.57 -32.66 1.02
N PRO A 78 2.32 -33.67 0.56
CA PRO A 78 1.75 -34.96 0.21
C PRO A 78 1.27 -35.71 1.47
N LEU A 79 0.26 -36.58 1.29
CA LEU A 79 -0.40 -37.26 2.42
C LEU A 79 0.56 -38.04 3.31
N ASN A 80 1.57 -38.69 2.74
CA ASN A 80 2.60 -39.40 3.49
C ASN A 80 3.39 -38.50 4.46
N GLU A 81 3.75 -37.28 4.04
CA GLU A 81 4.46 -36.32 4.91
C GLU A 81 3.54 -35.74 5.99
N LEU A 82 2.24 -35.62 5.68
CA LEU A 82 1.24 -35.21 6.68
C LEU A 82 1.03 -36.29 7.75
N GLU A 83 1.02 -37.58 7.38
CA GLU A 83 0.94 -38.70 8.33
C GLU A 83 2.16 -38.81 9.27
N GLU A 84 3.31 -38.30 8.84
CA GLU A 84 4.53 -38.18 9.67
C GLU A 84 4.48 -37.00 10.63
N LEU A 85 3.87 -35.87 10.20
CA LEU A 85 3.65 -34.69 11.04
C LEU A 85 2.61 -34.94 12.14
N TYR A 86 1.53 -35.66 11.80
CA TYR A 86 0.45 -36.02 12.71
C TYR A 86 0.67 -37.42 13.28
N LYS A 87 1.51 -37.51 14.31
CA LYS A 87 1.94 -38.80 14.90
C LYS A 87 0.88 -39.47 15.77
N THR A 88 -0.04 -38.71 16.37
CA THR A 88 -1.06 -39.26 17.26
C THR A 88 -2.22 -39.89 16.47
N GLU A 89 -2.86 -40.91 17.03
CA GLU A 89 -4.02 -41.55 16.36
C GLU A 89 -5.20 -40.60 16.20
N GLU A 90 -5.40 -39.69 17.15
CA GLU A 90 -6.45 -38.67 17.12
C GLU A 90 -6.22 -37.68 15.97
N ASP A 91 -4.99 -37.22 15.79
CA ASP A 91 -4.64 -36.31 14.70
C ASP A 91 -4.76 -36.98 13.33
N ARG A 92 -4.42 -38.27 13.22
CA ARG A 92 -4.59 -39.04 11.98
C ARG A 92 -6.06 -39.20 11.61
N LYS A 93 -6.91 -39.50 12.60
CA LYS A 93 -8.37 -39.53 12.40
C LYS A 93 -8.88 -38.17 11.92
N TRP A 94 -8.42 -37.09 12.55
CA TRP A 94 -8.77 -35.73 12.13
C TRP A 94 -8.30 -35.42 10.70
N LEU A 95 -7.07 -35.79 10.33
CA LEU A 95 -6.52 -35.58 8.98
C LEU A 95 -7.37 -36.30 7.93
N MET A 96 -7.71 -37.56 8.18
CA MET A 96 -8.53 -38.35 7.25
C MET A 96 -9.96 -37.80 7.13
N GLU A 97 -10.59 -37.42 8.25
CA GLU A 97 -11.98 -36.97 8.27
C GLU A 97 -12.16 -35.52 7.80
N LYS A 98 -11.25 -34.61 8.20
CA LYS A 98 -11.40 -33.17 7.92
C LYS A 98 -10.65 -32.70 6.69
N VAL A 99 -9.53 -33.32 6.34
CA VAL A 99 -8.72 -32.92 5.19
C VAL A 99 -8.99 -33.84 4.01
N VAL A 100 -8.76 -35.15 4.14
CA VAL A 100 -8.85 -36.09 3.01
C VAL A 100 -10.29 -36.26 2.52
N ALA A 101 -11.27 -36.38 3.42
CA ALA A 101 -12.68 -36.53 3.02
C ALA A 101 -13.29 -35.26 2.44
N LYS A 102 -12.78 -34.07 2.80
CA LYS A 102 -13.34 -32.78 2.34
C LYS A 102 -12.60 -32.17 1.15
N GLN A 103 -11.31 -32.46 1.00
CA GLN A 103 -10.49 -31.92 -0.08
C GLN A 103 -10.21 -33.01 -1.11
N CYS A 104 -10.54 -32.75 -2.38
CA CYS A 104 -10.03 -33.54 -3.50
C CYS A 104 -8.58 -33.14 -3.76
N GLY A 105 -7.64 -33.68 -2.98
CA GLY A 105 -6.21 -33.36 -3.08
C GLY A 105 -5.66 -33.43 -4.52
N THR A 106 -4.67 -32.60 -4.81
CA THR A 106 -4.08 -32.46 -6.16
C THR A 106 -3.16 -33.65 -6.45
N PRO A 107 -3.18 -34.23 -7.67
CA PRO A 107 -2.26 -35.33 -8.02
C PRO A 107 -0.80 -34.88 -7.95
N HIS A 108 0.09 -35.79 -7.54
CA HIS A 108 1.51 -35.50 -7.43
C HIS A 108 2.15 -35.38 -8.83
N PRO A 109 3.01 -34.38 -9.09
CA PRO A 109 3.56 -34.14 -10.43
C PRO A 109 4.47 -35.26 -10.94
N GLN A 110 5.10 -36.04 -10.06
CA GLN A 110 5.96 -37.17 -10.45
C GLN A 110 5.23 -38.52 -10.50
N ASP A 111 4.07 -38.64 -9.86
CA ASP A 111 3.36 -39.91 -9.70
C ASP A 111 1.86 -39.66 -9.46
N PRO A 112 1.09 -39.37 -10.52
CA PRO A 112 -0.30 -38.92 -10.40
C PRO A 112 -1.29 -40.03 -10.02
N GLU A 113 -0.95 -41.30 -10.28
CA GLU A 113 -1.81 -42.45 -9.99
C GLU A 113 -1.76 -42.84 -8.50
N ASN A 114 -0.66 -42.54 -7.82
CA ASN A 114 -0.48 -42.90 -6.42
C ASN A 114 -1.30 -42.02 -5.47
N GLY A 115 -2.42 -42.55 -4.98
CA GLY A 115 -3.31 -41.86 -4.05
C GLY A 115 -2.63 -41.37 -2.77
N ARG A 116 -1.57 -42.04 -2.31
CA ARG A 116 -0.81 -41.64 -1.10
C ARG A 116 0.11 -40.45 -1.30
N ARG A 117 0.41 -40.06 -2.54
CA ARG A 117 1.27 -38.90 -2.85
C ARG A 117 0.47 -37.65 -3.17
N ARG A 118 -0.87 -37.70 -3.12
CA ARG A 118 -1.72 -36.54 -3.35
C ARG A 118 -1.39 -35.42 -2.38
N ILE A 119 -1.34 -34.20 -2.90
CA ILE A 119 -0.97 -32.99 -2.18
C ILE A 119 -2.23 -32.38 -1.57
N TYR A 120 -2.19 -32.14 -0.27
CA TYR A 120 -3.29 -31.55 0.50
C TYR A 120 -2.86 -30.23 1.11
N LYS A 121 -3.80 -29.28 1.18
CA LYS A 121 -3.57 -27.96 1.76
C LYS A 121 -4.00 -27.97 3.21
N VAL A 122 -3.04 -27.95 4.11
CA VAL A 122 -3.27 -27.98 5.56
C VAL A 122 -2.87 -26.66 6.19
N PHE A 123 -3.72 -26.19 7.08
CA PHE A 123 -3.44 -25.01 7.88
C PHE A 123 -2.32 -25.32 8.87
N LYS A 124 -1.22 -24.57 8.84
CA LYS A 124 -0.09 -24.78 9.75
C LYS A 124 -0.23 -23.92 10.99
N CYS A 125 -0.30 -22.61 10.80
CA CYS A 125 -0.39 -21.64 11.87
C CYS A 125 -0.88 -20.30 11.34
N ILE A 126 -1.50 -19.52 12.24
CA ILE A 126 -1.62 -18.08 12.05
C ILE A 126 -0.28 -17.50 12.48
N GLU A 127 0.50 -17.03 11.53
CA GLU A 127 1.65 -16.21 11.87
C GLU A 127 1.11 -14.82 12.23
N ARG A 128 1.10 -14.51 13.53
CA ARG A 128 0.92 -13.14 14.00
C ARG A 128 2.17 -12.37 13.60
N SER A 129 2.21 -11.87 12.37
CA SER A 129 3.04 -10.71 12.08
C SER A 129 2.37 -9.54 12.80
N GLU A 130 2.95 -9.09 13.90
CA GLU A 130 2.59 -7.82 14.56
C GLU A 130 3.02 -6.64 13.68
N GLY A 131 2.53 -6.60 12.45
CA GLY A 131 2.54 -5.40 11.65
C GLY A 131 1.42 -4.51 12.17
N GLN A 132 1.72 -3.62 13.11
CA GLN A 132 0.89 -2.43 13.29
C GLN A 132 1.00 -1.60 12.00
N THR A 133 0.14 -1.84 11.02
CA THR A 133 -0.13 -0.84 10.00
C THR A 133 -0.88 0.30 10.69
N LYS A 134 -0.12 1.25 11.24
CA LYS A 134 -0.64 2.57 11.55
C LYS A 134 -0.90 3.26 10.22
N ILE A 135 -2.09 3.10 9.67
CA ILE A 135 -2.58 4.04 8.67
C ILE A 135 -2.84 5.33 9.45
N VAL A 136 -1.85 6.23 9.46
CA VAL A 136 -2.00 7.59 9.98
C VAL A 136 -2.81 8.36 8.94
N GLY A 137 -4.13 8.22 9.01
CA GLY A 137 -5.04 9.19 8.39
C GLY A 137 -4.95 10.47 9.21
N THR A 138 -4.43 11.54 8.62
CA THR A 138 -4.43 12.87 9.23
C THR A 138 -5.87 13.30 9.56
N ASN A 139 -6.11 13.65 10.82
CA ASN A 139 -7.36 14.26 11.28
C ASN A 139 -7.52 15.63 10.62
N LEU A 140 -8.44 15.75 9.65
CA LEU A 140 -8.91 17.05 9.18
C LEU A 140 -10.34 17.23 9.68
N LYS A 141 -10.52 18.03 10.73
CA LYS A 141 -11.84 18.55 11.10
C LYS A 141 -12.09 19.77 10.25
N GLY A 142 -12.85 19.60 9.16
CA GLY A 142 -13.38 20.71 8.38
C GLY A 142 -14.84 20.94 8.73
N SER A 143 -15.17 22.07 9.35
CA SER A 143 -16.53 22.60 9.34
C SER A 143 -16.57 23.65 8.25
N VAL A 144 -17.31 23.39 7.17
CA VAL A 144 -17.51 24.37 6.10
C VAL A 144 -18.96 24.79 6.16
N ASN A 145 -19.20 26.06 6.46
CA ASN A 145 -20.49 26.68 6.28
C ASN A 145 -20.61 27.01 4.78
N VAL A 146 -21.33 26.17 4.02
CA VAL A 146 -21.46 26.37 2.58
C VAL A 146 -22.57 27.39 2.37
N ALA A 147 -22.21 28.58 1.87
CA ALA A 147 -23.18 29.60 1.50
C ALA A 147 -24.27 29.03 0.59
N ASP A 148 -25.47 29.61 0.61
CA ASP A 148 -26.68 29.09 -0.06
C ASP A 148 -26.65 29.17 -1.61
N ASN A 149 -25.45 29.19 -2.17
CA ASN A 149 -25.16 29.26 -3.59
C ASN A 149 -24.95 27.85 -4.15
N LYS A 150 -25.78 27.50 -5.15
CA LYS A 150 -25.73 26.21 -5.86
C LYS A 150 -24.35 25.93 -6.48
N ALA A 151 -23.65 26.95 -6.97
CA ALA A 151 -22.32 26.79 -7.59
C ALA A 151 -21.26 26.38 -6.55
N CYS A 152 -21.29 26.98 -5.35
CA CYS A 152 -20.38 26.63 -4.26
C CYS A 152 -20.64 25.20 -3.76
N ARG A 153 -21.91 24.80 -3.62
CA ARG A 153 -22.28 23.43 -3.28
C ARG A 153 -21.81 22.41 -4.32
N GLN A 154 -21.98 22.72 -5.60
CA GLN A 154 -21.52 21.84 -6.68
C GLN A 154 -19.99 21.69 -6.66
N ALA A 155 -19.24 22.78 -6.44
CA ALA A 155 -17.79 22.73 -6.35
C ALA A 155 -17.29 21.86 -5.18
N VAL A 156 -17.97 21.91 -4.03
CA VAL A 156 -17.67 21.03 -2.87
C VAL A 156 -17.94 19.56 -3.21
N VAL A 157 -19.05 19.28 -3.89
CA VAL A 157 -19.38 17.91 -4.35
C VAL A 157 -18.37 17.40 -5.36
N ASP A 158 -17.97 18.22 -6.32
CA ASP A 158 -16.98 17.87 -7.34
C ASP A 158 -15.61 17.59 -6.70
N HIS A 159 -15.21 18.40 -5.72
CA HIS A 159 -13.98 18.19 -4.95
C HIS A 159 -14.00 16.88 -4.13
N LEU A 160 -15.10 16.60 -3.41
CA LEU A 160 -15.26 15.36 -2.67
C LEU A 160 -15.26 14.12 -3.59
N THR A 161 -15.89 14.24 -4.77
CA THR A 161 -15.91 13.18 -5.78
C THR A 161 -14.53 12.91 -6.36
N ALA A 162 -13.74 13.96 -6.62
CA ALA A 162 -12.36 13.84 -7.09
C ALA A 162 -11.45 13.17 -6.04
N GLN A 163 -11.62 13.53 -4.76
CA GLN A 163 -10.89 12.86 -3.67
C GLN A 163 -11.27 11.39 -3.56
N GLN A 164 -12.56 11.03 -3.65
CA GLN A 164 -13.00 9.64 -3.62
C GLN A 164 -12.37 8.80 -4.74
N ALA A 165 -12.30 9.34 -5.97
CA ALA A 165 -11.67 8.66 -7.10
C ALA A 165 -10.20 8.32 -6.82
N THR A 166 -9.49 9.20 -6.09
CA THR A 166 -8.08 9.04 -5.72
C THR A 166 -7.84 7.89 -4.73
N PHE A 167 -8.85 7.51 -3.93
CA PHE A 167 -8.76 6.41 -2.96
C PHE A 167 -9.27 5.07 -3.48
N THR A 168 -9.99 5.05 -4.61
CA THR A 168 -10.67 3.84 -5.12
C THR A 168 -9.86 3.13 -6.21
N GLU A 169 -8.76 3.70 -6.71
CA GLU A 169 -7.88 3.05 -7.68
C GLU A 169 -6.76 2.24 -6.97
N PRO A 170 -6.71 0.90 -7.12
CA PRO A 170 -5.48 0.16 -6.89
C PRO A 170 -4.47 0.56 -7.97
N ALA A 171 -3.24 0.87 -7.56
CA ALA A 171 -2.15 1.27 -8.45
C ALA A 171 -2.06 0.37 -9.70
N PRO A 172 -2.06 0.93 -10.92
CA PRO A 172 -2.03 0.10 -12.11
C PRO A 172 -0.66 -0.57 -12.27
N ALA A 173 -0.67 -1.90 -12.25
CA ALA A 173 0.37 -2.69 -12.90
C ALA A 173 0.43 -2.29 -14.38
N ALA A 174 1.64 -2.07 -14.87
CA ALA A 174 1.91 -1.65 -16.24
C ALA A 174 1.18 -2.54 -17.25
N SER A 175 0.15 -1.99 -17.90
CA SER A 175 -0.42 -2.55 -19.12
C SER A 175 -0.22 -1.56 -20.26
N THR A 176 0.52 -2.02 -21.25
CA THR A 176 0.78 -1.35 -22.52
C THR A 176 -0.49 -1.37 -23.37
N ALA A 177 -1.34 -0.36 -23.22
CA ALA A 177 -2.41 -0.07 -24.17
C ALA A 177 -2.30 1.39 -24.62
N LYS A 178 -2.13 1.58 -25.94
CA LYS A 178 -1.97 2.89 -26.59
C LYS A 178 -3.15 3.81 -26.22
N PRO A 179 -2.91 5.00 -25.64
CA PRO A 179 -3.97 5.94 -25.33
C PRO A 179 -4.48 6.61 -26.62
N LYS A 180 -5.81 6.70 -26.75
CA LYS A 180 -6.50 7.48 -27.79
C LYS A 180 -6.06 8.95 -27.75
N PRO A 181 -6.03 9.65 -28.91
CA PRO A 181 -5.53 11.02 -28.99
C PRO A 181 -6.41 11.95 -28.12
N LYS A 182 -5.78 12.56 -27.11
CA LYS A 182 -6.39 13.62 -26.31
C LYS A 182 -6.65 14.80 -27.24
N VAL A 183 -7.91 15.18 -27.37
CA VAL A 183 -8.33 16.45 -27.96
C VAL A 183 -7.62 17.56 -27.19
N ASN A 184 -6.74 18.29 -27.87
CA ASN A 184 -6.05 19.46 -27.33
C ASN A 184 -7.09 20.54 -27.01
N LYS A 185 -7.59 20.54 -25.77
CA LYS A 185 -8.28 21.70 -25.20
C LYS A 185 -7.28 22.86 -25.22
N VAL A 186 -7.58 23.88 -26.02
CA VAL A 186 -6.91 25.17 -26.02
C VAL A 186 -6.87 25.65 -24.57
N LYS A 187 -5.69 25.64 -23.95
CA LYS A 187 -5.51 26.16 -22.59
C LYS A 187 -5.73 27.66 -22.67
N LYS A 188 -6.81 28.14 -22.06
CA LYS A 188 -7.03 29.57 -21.83
C LYS A 188 -5.77 30.11 -21.15
N ALA A 189 -5.15 31.14 -21.73
CA ALA A 189 -4.01 31.79 -21.13
C ALA A 189 -4.44 32.32 -19.76
N LEU A 190 -3.75 31.89 -18.70
CA LEU A 190 -3.97 32.41 -17.36
C LEU A 190 -3.57 33.88 -17.33
N THR A 191 -4.36 34.69 -16.64
CA THR A 191 -3.96 36.08 -16.36
C THR A 191 -2.72 36.09 -15.46
N ALA A 192 -1.97 37.20 -15.47
CA ALA A 192 -0.75 37.32 -14.66
C ALA A 192 -1.03 37.15 -13.15
N GLU A 193 -2.17 37.65 -12.68
CA GLU A 193 -2.62 37.49 -11.29
C GLU A 193 -2.94 36.04 -10.94
N GLU A 194 -3.70 35.34 -11.79
CA GLU A 194 -3.98 33.91 -11.60
C GLU A 194 -2.70 33.07 -11.61
N GLN A 195 -1.70 33.46 -12.41
CA GLN A 195 -0.41 32.78 -12.47
C GLN A 195 0.39 32.99 -11.18
N ARG A 196 0.41 34.21 -10.62
CA ARG A 196 1.01 34.50 -9.29
C ARG A 196 0.37 33.65 -8.20
N HIS A 197 -0.97 33.64 -8.11
CA HIS A 197 -1.68 32.79 -7.14
C HIS A 197 -1.33 31.31 -7.29
N LYS A 198 -1.25 30.82 -8.52
CA LYS A 198 -0.89 29.43 -8.79
C LYS A 198 0.54 29.10 -8.40
N ASP A 199 1.47 30.02 -8.62
CA ASP A 199 2.87 29.81 -8.24
C ASP A 199 3.06 29.90 -6.72
N PHE A 200 2.31 30.78 -6.05
CA PHE A 200 2.21 30.81 -4.58
C PHE A 200 1.64 29.50 -4.01
N GLU A 201 0.54 28.96 -4.57
CA GLU A 201 0.00 27.67 -4.15
C GLU A 201 0.98 26.50 -4.35
N LYS A 202 1.77 26.53 -5.43
CA LYS A 202 2.84 25.55 -5.64
C LYS A 202 3.93 25.70 -4.59
N GLY A 203 4.31 26.94 -4.25
CA GLY A 203 5.28 27.24 -3.20
C GLY A 203 4.84 26.68 -1.84
N LEU A 204 3.59 26.92 -1.43
CA LEU A 204 3.02 26.35 -0.22
C LEU A 204 3.08 24.81 -0.19
N LYS A 205 2.62 24.16 -1.26
CA LYS A 205 2.66 22.70 -1.38
C LYS A 205 4.09 22.17 -1.33
N TRP A 206 5.03 22.91 -1.92
CA TRP A 206 6.43 22.56 -1.90
C TRP A 206 7.00 22.68 -0.48
N ILE A 207 6.68 23.72 0.30
CA ILE A 207 7.16 23.90 1.69
C ILE A 207 6.66 22.74 2.58
N ASP A 208 5.37 22.41 2.49
CA ASP A 208 4.78 21.28 3.22
C ASP A 208 5.40 19.93 2.81
N GLY A 209 5.65 19.78 1.51
CA GLY A 209 6.37 18.64 0.94
C GLY A 209 7.80 18.53 1.46
N MET A 210 8.51 19.66 1.58
CA MET A 210 9.90 19.72 2.01
C MET A 210 10.06 19.32 3.48
N ALA A 211 9.19 19.82 4.36
CA ALA A 211 9.19 19.40 5.77
C ALA A 211 9.00 17.88 5.90
N SER A 212 8.00 17.34 5.19
CA SER A 212 7.73 15.89 5.19
C SER A 212 8.90 15.08 4.62
N LYS A 213 9.51 15.57 3.54
CA LYS A 213 10.65 14.94 2.87
C LYS A 213 11.89 14.94 3.76
N ALA A 214 12.24 16.07 4.37
CA ALA A 214 13.36 16.19 5.30
C ALA A 214 13.24 15.22 6.48
N ARG A 215 12.04 15.14 7.09
CA ARG A 215 11.76 14.19 8.18
C ARG A 215 11.89 12.73 7.74
N ALA A 216 11.32 12.37 6.59
CA ALA A 216 11.38 11.00 6.08
C ALA A 216 12.83 10.60 5.73
N THR A 217 13.59 11.52 5.13
CA THR A 217 15.00 11.31 4.81
C THR A 217 15.84 11.18 6.08
N ALA A 218 15.64 12.02 7.09
CA ALA A 218 16.33 11.92 8.38
C ALA A 218 16.05 10.57 9.07
N GLN A 219 14.80 10.10 9.03
CA GLN A 219 14.44 8.80 9.58
C GLN A 219 15.15 7.66 8.82
N ARG A 220 15.08 7.64 7.48
CA ARG A 220 15.78 6.64 6.66
C ARG A 220 17.28 6.65 6.89
N LEU A 221 17.86 7.84 7.07
CA LEU A 221 19.27 8.04 7.37
C LEU A 221 19.63 7.36 8.69
N SER A 222 18.85 7.61 9.74
CA SER A 222 19.04 7.00 11.07
C SER A 222 18.88 5.47 11.06
N GLU A 223 17.93 4.94 10.29
CA GLU A 223 17.68 3.50 10.15
C GLU A 223 18.74 2.81 9.27
N SER A 224 19.40 3.56 8.40
CA SER A 224 20.39 2.99 7.49
C SER A 224 21.60 2.42 8.24
N GLY A 225 21.97 2.94 9.41
CA GLY A 225 23.16 2.49 10.15
C GLY A 225 24.48 2.84 9.45
N ILE A 226 24.52 3.91 8.66
CA ILE A 226 25.79 4.49 8.17
C ILE A 226 26.44 5.25 9.34
N ALA A 227 27.74 5.05 9.56
CA ALA A 227 28.48 5.75 10.61
C ALA A 227 28.59 7.26 10.33
N HIS A 228 28.68 8.05 11.40
CA HIS A 228 28.93 9.51 11.37
C HIS A 228 27.86 10.36 10.65
N GLN A 229 26.60 9.91 10.62
CA GLN A 229 25.51 10.67 10.00
C GLN A 229 24.79 11.66 10.92
N GLU A 230 25.22 11.76 12.18
CA GLU A 230 24.57 12.61 13.19
C GLU A 230 24.48 14.08 12.75
N ALA A 231 25.54 14.62 12.14
CA ALA A 231 25.55 15.98 11.61
C ALA A 231 24.52 16.19 10.50
N LEU A 232 24.37 15.21 9.60
CA LEU A 232 23.42 15.29 8.48
C LEU A 232 21.98 15.09 8.97
N THR A 233 21.75 14.17 9.91
CA THR A 233 20.45 14.00 10.58
C THR A 233 20.04 15.27 11.31
N SER A 234 20.97 15.92 12.02
CA SER A 234 20.75 17.21 12.68
C SER A 234 20.40 18.30 11.67
N ALA A 235 21.16 18.41 10.58
CA ALA A 235 20.89 19.39 9.52
C ALA A 235 19.51 19.19 8.86
N LEU A 236 19.07 17.95 8.67
CA LEU A 236 17.72 17.65 8.19
C LEU A 236 16.63 17.96 9.23
N GLY A 237 16.95 17.82 10.52
CA GLY A 237 16.09 18.27 11.62
C GLY A 237 15.88 19.79 11.59
N ASP A 238 16.93 20.56 11.35
CA ASP A 238 16.85 22.02 11.21
C ASP A 238 16.01 22.42 9.99
N VAL A 239 16.21 21.76 8.84
CA VAL A 239 15.40 21.97 7.64
C VAL A 239 13.92 21.69 7.92
N PHE A 240 13.60 20.58 8.59
CA PHE A 240 12.23 20.26 8.98
C PHE A 240 11.62 21.35 9.88
N ALA A 241 12.36 21.79 10.90
CA ALA A 241 11.88 22.82 11.83
C ALA A 241 11.61 24.15 11.12
N ARG A 242 12.53 24.60 10.25
CA ARG A 242 12.37 25.85 9.48
C ARG A 242 11.21 25.78 8.50
N ALA A 243 11.13 24.72 7.68
CA ALA A 243 10.04 24.55 6.72
C ALA A 243 8.66 24.45 7.42
N SER A 244 8.60 23.74 8.55
CA SER A 244 7.38 23.65 9.36
C SER A 244 6.98 25.01 9.95
N ASN A 245 7.94 25.80 10.44
CA ASN A 245 7.67 27.13 10.99
C ASN A 245 7.18 28.09 9.89
N LEU A 246 7.84 28.11 8.73
CA LEU A 246 7.42 28.92 7.58
C LEU A 246 6.00 28.55 7.11
N SER A 247 5.69 27.27 6.99
CA SER A 247 4.33 26.82 6.66
C SER A 247 3.29 27.29 7.69
N GLN A 248 3.60 27.19 8.99
CA GLN A 248 2.71 27.67 10.05
C GLN A 248 2.53 29.20 10.00
N GLN A 249 3.60 29.95 9.75
CA GLN A 249 3.56 31.40 9.61
C GLN A 249 2.71 31.83 8.42
N LEU A 250 2.91 31.23 7.24
CA LEU A 250 2.13 31.54 6.04
C LEU A 250 0.65 31.18 6.24
N ASN A 251 0.35 30.01 6.82
CA ASN A 251 -1.02 29.62 7.14
C ASN A 251 -1.68 30.59 8.14
N LYS A 252 -0.92 31.09 9.13
CA LYS A 252 -1.39 32.12 10.06
C LYS A 252 -1.72 33.43 9.35
N MET A 253 -0.84 33.90 8.46
CA MET A 253 -1.07 35.12 7.67
C MET A 253 -2.31 35.00 6.77
N ILE A 254 -2.50 33.84 6.12
CA ILE A 254 -3.68 33.54 5.31
C ILE A 254 -4.95 33.56 6.17
N PHE A 255 -4.91 32.95 7.36
CA PHE A 255 -6.05 32.91 8.27
C PHE A 255 -6.41 34.31 8.83
N GLU A 256 -5.40 35.13 9.11
CA GLU A 256 -5.56 36.53 9.52
C GLU A 256 -5.99 37.46 8.36
N GLN A 257 -6.18 36.92 7.16
CA GLN A 257 -6.57 37.65 5.94
C GLN A 257 -5.61 38.80 5.61
N LYS A 258 -4.31 38.59 5.84
CA LYS A 258 -3.31 39.56 5.42
C LYS A 258 -3.31 39.75 3.90
N PRO A 259 -2.90 40.93 3.40
CA PRO A 259 -2.78 41.17 1.96
C PRO A 259 -1.92 40.09 1.27
N PHE A 260 -2.33 39.69 0.06
CA PHE A 260 -1.64 38.64 -0.69
C PHE A 260 -0.17 39.00 -0.94
N ASP A 261 0.12 40.25 -1.29
CA ASP A 261 1.49 40.71 -1.55
C ASP A 261 2.41 40.57 -0.31
N GLU A 262 1.89 40.81 0.90
CA GLU A 262 2.66 40.62 2.14
C GLU A 262 2.96 39.14 2.38
N THR A 263 2.00 38.27 2.09
CA THR A 263 2.14 36.82 2.25
C THR A 263 3.08 36.21 1.21
N GLU A 264 3.00 36.68 -0.03
CA GLU A 264 3.91 36.26 -1.11
C GLU A 264 5.34 36.74 -0.85
N MET A 265 5.51 37.98 -0.39
CA MET A 265 6.82 38.52 -0.02
C MET A 265 7.47 37.71 1.11
N CYS A 266 6.72 37.34 2.15
CA CYS A 266 7.21 36.47 3.22
C CYS A 266 7.70 35.11 2.72
N MET A 267 7.04 34.54 1.71
CA MET A 267 7.49 33.30 1.07
C MET A 267 8.74 33.53 0.20
N HIS A 268 8.82 34.68 -0.47
CA HIS A 268 9.92 35.00 -1.37
C HIS A 268 11.22 35.33 -0.62
N ASP A 269 11.14 35.97 0.55
CA ASP A 269 12.28 36.29 1.40
C ASP A 269 13.03 35.01 1.85
N GLU A 270 12.29 33.92 2.05
CA GLU A 270 12.84 32.60 2.43
C GLU A 270 13.18 31.71 1.21
N TRP A 271 12.99 32.21 -0.02
CA TRP A 271 13.16 31.38 -1.23
C TRP A 271 14.59 30.87 -1.43
N THR A 272 15.59 31.68 -1.07
CA THR A 272 17.00 31.28 -1.17
C THR A 272 17.31 30.17 -0.17
N ASP A 273 16.85 30.31 1.07
CA ASP A 273 16.96 29.29 2.11
C ASP A 273 16.27 27.98 1.69
N MET A 274 15.11 28.07 1.03
CA MET A 274 14.40 26.91 0.48
C MET A 274 15.27 26.13 -0.54
N GLN A 275 15.99 26.79 -1.43
CA GLN A 275 16.90 26.11 -2.38
C GLN A 275 18.03 25.36 -1.66
N ASP A 276 18.57 25.95 -0.60
CA ASP A 276 19.57 25.31 0.25
C ASP A 276 18.99 24.09 0.99
N TRP A 277 17.75 24.19 1.47
CA TRP A 277 17.05 23.06 2.09
C TRP A 277 16.87 21.89 1.12
N GLU A 278 16.47 22.17 -0.12
CA GLU A 278 16.32 21.16 -1.17
C GLU A 278 17.64 20.46 -1.48
N THR A 279 18.72 21.23 -1.57
CA THR A 279 20.06 20.71 -1.79
C THR A 279 20.47 19.75 -0.68
N ARG A 280 20.32 20.14 0.60
CA ARG A 280 20.63 19.28 1.76
C ARG A 280 19.82 17.98 1.78
N VAL A 281 18.52 18.06 1.50
CA VAL A 281 17.66 16.88 1.42
C VAL A 281 18.08 15.95 0.28
N THR A 282 18.43 16.52 -0.87
CA THR A 282 18.83 15.77 -2.06
C THR A 282 20.19 15.09 -1.90
N GLU A 283 21.14 15.76 -1.25
CA GLU A 283 22.43 15.18 -0.88
C GLU A 283 22.26 13.99 0.06
N ALA A 284 21.42 14.13 1.09
CA ALA A 284 21.11 13.04 2.01
C ALA A 284 20.43 11.85 1.33
N GLU A 285 19.46 12.10 0.45
CA GLU A 285 18.84 11.05 -0.37
C GLU A 285 19.85 10.32 -1.25
N THR A 286 20.77 11.06 -1.87
CA THR A 286 21.82 10.50 -2.72
C THR A 286 22.73 9.55 -1.93
N ILE A 287 23.09 9.92 -0.70
CA ILE A 287 23.88 9.07 0.21
C ILE A 287 23.13 7.78 0.54
N ILE A 288 21.85 7.87 0.91
CA ILE A 288 21.02 6.70 1.24
C ILE A 288 20.91 5.76 0.04
N VAL A 289 20.56 6.30 -1.13
CA VAL A 289 20.41 5.51 -2.36
C VAL A 289 21.74 4.86 -2.76
N ALA A 290 22.86 5.56 -2.59
CA ALA A 290 24.19 5.00 -2.86
C ALA A 290 24.50 3.80 -1.95
N LYS A 291 24.12 3.85 -0.66
CA LYS A 291 24.25 2.71 0.25
C LYS A 291 23.36 1.55 -0.15
N GLU A 292 22.08 1.80 -0.38
CA GLU A 292 21.11 0.75 -0.78
C GLU A 292 21.58 0.02 -2.05
N ARG A 293 22.17 0.75 -3.00
CA ARG A 293 22.78 0.17 -4.21
C ARG A 293 23.99 -0.71 -3.90
N ARG A 294 24.86 -0.32 -2.94
CA ARG A 294 26.01 -1.14 -2.52
C ARG A 294 25.55 -2.43 -1.84
N GLU A 295 24.60 -2.35 -0.91
CA GLU A 295 24.03 -3.52 -0.23
C GLU A 295 23.34 -4.47 -1.20
N ALA A 296 22.56 -3.94 -2.15
CA ALA A 296 21.94 -4.74 -3.19
C ALA A 296 22.99 -5.44 -4.09
N ALA A 297 24.09 -4.76 -4.42
CA ALA A 297 25.18 -5.34 -5.20
C ALA A 297 25.91 -6.45 -4.43
N GLU A 298 26.15 -6.27 -3.13
CA GLU A 298 26.75 -7.30 -2.27
C GLU A 298 25.86 -8.52 -2.12
N LYS A 299 24.56 -8.32 -1.91
CA LYS A 299 23.57 -9.42 -1.87
C LYS A 299 23.58 -10.23 -3.17
N ARG A 300 23.61 -9.55 -4.33
CA ARG A 300 23.72 -10.22 -5.64
C ARG A 300 25.03 -11.02 -5.78
N LYS A 301 26.15 -10.50 -5.27
CA LYS A 301 27.44 -11.22 -5.25
C LYS A 301 27.37 -12.48 -4.38
N LEU A 302 26.74 -12.40 -3.21
CA LEU A 302 26.57 -13.55 -2.30
C LEU A 302 25.64 -14.62 -2.89
N GLU A 303 24.51 -14.22 -3.47
CA GLU A 303 23.60 -15.13 -4.18
C GLU A 303 24.26 -15.78 -5.41
N GLY A 304 25.11 -15.05 -6.12
CA GLY A 304 25.91 -15.60 -7.22
C GLY A 304 26.89 -16.68 -6.73
N LYS A 305 27.61 -16.41 -5.64
CA LYS A 305 28.55 -17.37 -5.03
C LYS A 305 27.84 -18.62 -4.50
N SER A 306 26.66 -18.49 -3.87
CA SER A 306 25.91 -19.64 -3.37
C SER A 306 25.38 -20.52 -4.51
N LYS A 307 24.88 -19.91 -5.60
CA LYS A 307 24.47 -20.62 -6.83
C LYS A 307 25.66 -21.29 -7.54
N ALA A 308 26.83 -20.66 -7.54
CA ALA A 308 28.04 -21.27 -8.11
C ALA A 308 28.50 -22.49 -7.29
N LYS A 309 28.50 -22.39 -5.95
CA LYS A 309 28.83 -23.52 -5.06
C LYS A 309 27.85 -24.69 -5.21
N SER A 310 26.54 -24.42 -5.33
CA SER A 310 25.55 -25.49 -5.52
C SER A 310 25.68 -26.17 -6.90
N LYS A 311 25.98 -25.41 -7.95
CA LYS A 311 26.29 -25.99 -9.28
C LYS A 311 27.56 -26.83 -9.26
N ALA A 312 28.63 -26.38 -8.60
CA ALA A 312 29.87 -27.14 -8.45
C ALA A 312 29.63 -28.47 -7.72
N LYS A 313 28.89 -28.43 -6.60
CA LYS A 313 28.53 -29.64 -5.83
C LYS A 313 27.71 -30.64 -6.67
N LYS A 314 26.74 -30.14 -7.44
CA LYS A 314 25.92 -30.99 -8.31
C LYS A 314 26.71 -31.60 -9.47
N LYS A 315 27.74 -30.89 -9.98
CA LYS A 315 28.64 -31.43 -11.00
C LYS A 315 29.53 -32.54 -10.43
N THR A 316 30.11 -32.35 -9.25
CA THR A 316 30.90 -33.41 -8.58
C THR A 316 30.05 -34.64 -8.22
N GLU A 317 28.79 -34.47 -7.80
CA GLU A 317 27.89 -35.61 -7.56
C GLU A 317 27.48 -36.33 -8.85
N ALA A 318 27.46 -35.65 -9.99
CA ALA A 318 27.19 -36.27 -11.29
C ALA A 318 28.41 -37.08 -11.80
N ASP A 319 29.62 -36.55 -11.66
CA ASP A 319 30.86 -37.26 -12.05
C ASP A 319 31.11 -38.51 -11.16
N VAL A 320 30.75 -38.47 -9.87
CA VAL A 320 30.89 -39.64 -8.97
C VAL A 320 29.88 -40.76 -9.28
N LYS A 321 28.76 -40.46 -9.97
CA LYS A 321 27.80 -41.49 -10.42
C LYS A 321 28.15 -42.12 -11.76
N GLN A 322 29.15 -41.62 -12.47
CA GLN A 322 29.78 -42.31 -13.59
C GLN A 322 31.05 -43.02 -13.09
N GLU A 323 30.93 -43.90 -12.09
CA GLU A 323 31.93 -44.96 -12.00
C GLU A 323 31.83 -45.81 -13.27
N PRO A 324 32.95 -46.03 -13.99
CA PRO A 324 32.95 -46.90 -15.15
C PRO A 324 32.51 -48.28 -14.65
N SER A 325 31.36 -48.76 -15.15
CA SER A 325 30.99 -50.16 -15.00
C SER A 325 32.18 -50.97 -15.48
N THR A 326 32.86 -51.63 -14.55
CA THR A 326 33.93 -52.57 -14.87
C THR A 326 33.42 -53.49 -15.98
N PRO A 327 34.06 -53.53 -17.16
CA PRO A 327 33.63 -54.44 -18.21
C PRO A 327 33.71 -55.86 -17.63
N SER A 328 32.55 -56.51 -17.57
CA SER A 328 32.41 -57.90 -17.16
C SER A 328 33.31 -58.77 -18.03
N LEU A 329 34.38 -59.27 -17.43
CA LEU A 329 35.39 -60.12 -18.05
C LEU A 329 34.84 -61.56 -18.05
N ALA A 330 33.81 -61.80 -18.86
CA ALA A 330 33.14 -63.10 -18.93
C ALA A 330 32.61 -63.38 -20.35
N THR A 331 33.50 -63.56 -21.32
CA THR A 331 33.26 -64.37 -22.53
C THR A 331 34.59 -64.61 -23.25
N LEU A 332 35.37 -65.55 -22.73
CA LEU A 332 36.49 -66.14 -23.46
C LEU A 332 36.44 -67.65 -23.25
N ALA A 333 36.59 -68.40 -24.35
CA ALA A 333 36.60 -69.86 -24.49
C ALA A 333 35.24 -70.53 -24.79
N ASP A 334 34.82 -70.43 -26.06
CA ASP A 334 34.27 -71.59 -26.77
C ASP A 334 35.20 -71.83 -27.97
N TRP A 335 36.06 -72.84 -27.85
CA TRP A 335 37.04 -73.25 -28.86
C TRP A 335 36.46 -74.48 -29.55
N PRO A 336 36.12 -74.46 -30.86
CA PRO A 336 35.67 -75.67 -31.54
C PRO A 336 36.86 -76.61 -31.74
N ALA A 337 36.72 -77.83 -31.23
CA ALA A 337 37.64 -78.92 -31.48
C ALA A 337 37.58 -79.31 -32.96
N ASP A 338 38.75 -79.29 -33.61
CA ASP A 338 38.96 -79.79 -34.96
C ASP A 338 38.57 -81.28 -35.07
N GLN A 339 37.75 -81.58 -36.07
CA GLN A 339 37.53 -82.91 -36.62
C GLN A 339 38.56 -83.19 -37.72
N GLU A 340 39.09 -84.42 -37.70
CA GLU A 340 39.50 -85.25 -38.86
C GLU A 340 40.73 -84.76 -39.67
N SER A 341 41.74 -85.56 -40.02
CA SER A 341 41.85 -87.00 -40.30
C SER A 341 43.28 -87.49 -40.13
#